data_AF-A0ABD5Z9L1-F1
#
_entry.id   AF-A0ABD5Z9L1-F1
#
_cell.length_a   1.000
_cell.length_b   1.000
_cell.length_c   1.000
_cell.angle_alpha   90.00
_cell.angle_beta   90.00
_cell.angle_gamma   90.00
#
_symmetry.space_group_name_H-M   'P 1'
#
loop_
_entity.id
_entity.type
_entity.pdbx_description
1 polymer ?
#
loop_
_entity_poly.entity_id
_entity_poly.type
_entity_poly.pdbx_seq_one_letter_code
_entity_poly.pdbx_strand_id
1 'polypeptide(L)'
;MDPRRRRRRGHDSRRRRVTRARSRARPPHRGPRRWLSRGLLQAFASVVDNDHEAISAEGIRERVENGVHAIGRYGSVRDDVEALAEAATDGLSPAELSLSTDGMWPRKLVDEGHVDVVVERVVEEGVSLPEALRMATLTPARHYGLDDRGSLAPGNVADIVVLEDLRTDDGDFETVDVSTVVTDGEVVLDTHDLTVSPRVHEYPDEVYGTVSPLAAGTLSVPADAADEDGSVRALDHQQGLITTETRVAPPAEDGELHADPDADLAKVALVDRHPDADRGSFVGFLTGLGLDEGAVATTTTWEAAGTLVAGTNDADMQTAVAHLAELGGGWAVVADGDVVADAPAPVGGFCSALDVQDTAKAMDAVDEALSRLGADPERPMLALQTLTFTGVPGLKLTFGGYADVTERAVVGLASQ
;
A
#
# COMPACT_ATOMS: atom_id res chain seq x y z
N MET A 1 62.30 20.36 33.94
CA MET A 1 63.03 19.95 32.73
C MET A 1 62.03 19.41 31.72
N ASP A 2 61.79 20.17 30.64
CA ASP A 2 61.27 19.72 29.32
C ASP A 2 62.19 18.58 28.78
N PRO A 3 61.84 17.67 27.83
CA PRO A 3 60.95 17.94 26.70
C PRO A 3 60.12 16.82 26.02
N ARG A 4 59.03 17.29 25.39
CA ARG A 4 58.57 17.03 24.00
C ARG A 4 59.01 15.72 23.31
N ARG A 5 58.04 14.89 22.91
CA ARG A 5 57.70 14.53 21.50
C ARG A 5 56.98 13.18 21.42
N ARG A 6 55.76 13.22 20.85
CA ARG A 6 55.06 12.27 19.95
C ARG A 6 53.58 12.31 20.35
N ARG A 7 52.58 12.50 19.50
CA ARG A 7 52.49 12.63 18.03
C ARG A 7 51.11 13.26 17.75
N ARG A 8 51.05 14.35 16.98
CA ARG A 8 49.84 14.72 16.22
C ARG A 8 49.63 13.68 15.12
N ARG A 9 48.40 13.19 14.94
CA ARG A 9 47.74 12.79 13.67
C ARG A 9 46.49 11.96 13.98
N GLY A 10 45.36 12.31 13.36
CA GLY A 10 44.29 11.36 13.06
C GLY A 10 42.89 11.67 13.59
N HIS A 11 42.43 12.92 13.53
CA HIS A 11 41.01 13.15 13.23
C HIS A 11 40.87 12.92 11.72
N ASP A 12 40.06 11.93 11.34
CA ASP A 12 39.48 11.64 10.01
C ASP A 12 39.49 10.12 9.75
N SER A 13 38.47 9.41 10.28
CA SER A 13 38.17 8.02 9.87
C SER A 13 36.76 7.57 10.30
N ARG A 14 35.72 8.33 9.93
CA ARG A 14 34.33 7.79 9.86
C ARG A 14 33.54 8.21 8.61
N ARG A 15 34.12 8.99 7.69
CA ARG A 15 33.55 9.26 6.36
C ARG A 15 34.40 8.59 5.28
N ARG A 16 34.23 7.27 5.08
CA ARG A 16 34.65 6.51 3.86
C ARG A 16 34.35 5.02 4.08
N ARG A 17 33.08 4.64 4.01
CA ARG A 17 32.69 3.24 3.78
C ARG A 17 31.26 3.08 3.23
N VAL A 18 30.86 3.95 2.30
CA VAL A 18 29.74 3.67 1.39
C VAL A 18 30.10 4.23 0.03
N THR A 19 30.91 3.50 -0.74
CA THR A 19 31.13 3.75 -2.17
C THR A 19 31.86 2.55 -2.75
N ARG A 20 31.08 1.62 -3.30
CA ARG A 20 31.39 0.66 -4.39
C ARG A 20 30.71 -0.69 -4.14
N ALA A 21 29.49 -0.82 -4.62
CA ALA A 21 28.94 -2.06 -5.20
C ALA A 21 27.54 -1.80 -5.79
N ARG A 22 27.43 -0.96 -6.83
CA ARG A 22 26.25 -0.96 -7.72
C ARG A 22 26.71 -0.71 -9.16
N SER A 23 27.19 -1.77 -9.79
CA SER A 23 27.33 -1.83 -11.24
C SER A 23 26.88 -3.20 -11.71
N ARG A 24 25.59 -3.31 -12.03
CA ARG A 24 25.05 -4.32 -12.95
C ARG A 24 23.70 -3.80 -13.49
N ALA A 25 23.69 -3.59 -14.80
CA ALA A 25 22.57 -3.39 -15.71
C ALA A 25 21.40 -2.48 -15.26
N ARG A 26 21.49 -1.19 -15.60
CA ARG A 26 20.30 -0.35 -15.79
C ARG A 26 19.68 -0.71 -17.15
N PRO A 27 18.38 -1.02 -17.25
CA PRO A 27 17.68 -1.09 -18.52
C PRO A 27 17.67 0.30 -19.19
N PRO A 28 17.49 0.39 -20.52
CA PRO A 28 17.60 1.64 -21.24
C PRO A 28 16.54 2.63 -20.76
N HIS A 29 16.98 3.72 -20.12
CA HIS A 29 16.17 4.86 -19.75
C HIS A 29 15.45 5.44 -20.98
N ARG A 30 14.14 5.21 -21.09
CA ARG A 30 13.23 6.21 -21.68
C ARG A 30 13.10 7.33 -20.65
N GLY A 31 13.10 8.60 -21.09
CA GLY A 31 13.24 9.81 -20.26
C GLY A 31 12.19 9.98 -19.14
N PRO A 32 12.26 11.06 -18.34
CA PRO A 32 11.38 11.27 -17.19
C PRO A 32 9.92 11.19 -17.66
N ARG A 33 9.21 10.16 -17.20
CA ARG A 33 7.77 10.03 -17.40
C ARG A 33 7.12 11.12 -16.55
N ARG A 34 6.88 12.29 -17.15
CA ARG A 34 5.95 13.29 -16.62
C ARG A 34 4.58 12.63 -16.57
N TRP A 35 4.15 12.20 -15.38
CA TRP A 35 2.84 11.57 -15.19
C TRP A 35 1.68 12.50 -15.59
N LEU A 36 1.90 13.81 -15.48
CA LEU A 36 1.00 14.84 -16.03
C LEU A 36 1.86 15.86 -16.81
N SER A 37 1.43 16.21 -18.02
CA SER A 37 2.01 17.39 -18.70
C SER A 37 1.61 18.66 -17.96
N ARG A 38 2.39 19.74 -18.06
CA ARG A 38 2.07 21.03 -17.41
C ARG A 38 0.64 21.50 -17.69
N GLY A 39 0.16 21.35 -18.92
CA GLY A 39 -1.20 21.73 -19.30
C GLY A 39 -2.29 20.84 -18.67
N LEU A 40 -1.97 19.56 -18.43
CA LEU A 40 -2.90 18.64 -17.77
C LEU A 40 -2.93 18.84 -16.26
N LEU A 41 -1.82 19.20 -15.64
CA LEU A 41 -1.79 19.58 -14.21
C LEU A 41 -2.59 20.87 -13.95
N GLN A 42 -2.56 21.84 -14.86
CA GLN A 42 -3.41 23.05 -14.75
C GLN A 42 -4.89 22.72 -14.86
N ALA A 43 -5.27 21.78 -15.72
CA ALA A 43 -6.65 21.29 -15.78
C ALA A 43 -7.03 20.54 -14.49
N PHE A 44 -6.13 19.72 -13.96
CA PHE A 44 -6.32 18.99 -12.70
C PHE A 44 -6.54 19.94 -11.51
N ALA A 45 -5.74 20.99 -11.40
CA ALA A 45 -5.85 22.02 -10.36
C ALA A 45 -7.19 22.79 -10.37
N SER A 46 -8.01 22.66 -11.43
CA SER A 46 -9.34 23.28 -11.47
C SER A 46 -10.43 22.48 -10.73
N VAL A 47 -10.14 21.23 -10.38
CA VAL A 47 -11.10 20.30 -9.74
C VAL A 47 -10.55 19.60 -8.49
N VAL A 48 -9.23 19.59 -8.31
CA VAL A 48 -8.56 19.01 -7.15
C VAL A 48 -7.59 20.04 -6.57
N ASP A 49 -7.53 20.14 -5.25
CA ASP A 49 -6.76 21.15 -4.52
C ASP A 49 -5.51 20.61 -3.81
N ASN A 50 -5.30 19.29 -3.78
CA ASN A 50 -4.11 18.67 -3.20
C ASN A 50 -3.70 17.38 -3.93
N ASP A 51 -2.44 16.98 -3.81
CA ASP A 51 -1.92 15.73 -4.37
C ASP A 51 -0.75 15.20 -3.56
N HIS A 52 -0.71 13.88 -3.38
CA HIS A 52 0.37 13.15 -2.72
C HIS A 52 1.12 12.20 -3.67
N GLU A 53 0.86 12.26 -4.98
CA GLU A 53 1.44 11.36 -5.99
C GLU A 53 2.76 11.84 -6.63
N ALA A 54 3.41 12.85 -6.03
CA ALA A 54 4.68 13.36 -6.53
C ALA A 54 5.87 12.51 -6.05
N ILE A 55 6.68 12.00 -6.99
CA ILE A 55 7.86 11.16 -6.72
C ILE A 55 9.19 11.89 -6.91
N SER A 56 9.17 13.21 -7.13
CA SER A 56 10.37 14.01 -7.34
C SER A 56 10.17 15.45 -6.88
N ALA A 57 11.26 16.11 -6.50
CA ALA A 57 11.24 17.51 -6.08
C ALA A 57 10.71 18.45 -7.17
N GLU A 58 11.03 18.19 -8.45
CA GLU A 58 10.45 18.93 -9.59
C GLU A 58 8.93 18.73 -9.64
N GLY A 59 8.43 17.50 -9.46
CA GLY A 59 7.01 17.20 -9.47
C GLY A 59 6.24 17.83 -8.32
N ILE A 60 6.86 17.96 -7.14
CA ILE A 60 6.30 18.67 -5.98
C ILE A 60 6.20 20.18 -6.28
N ARG A 61 7.29 20.78 -6.78
CA ARG A 61 7.27 22.20 -7.17
C ARG A 61 6.23 22.50 -8.23
N GLU A 62 6.12 21.65 -9.26
CA GLU A 62 5.16 21.84 -10.34
C GLU A 62 3.72 21.88 -9.80
N ARG A 63 3.39 21.07 -8.78
CA ARG A 63 2.07 21.09 -8.13
C ARG A 63 1.82 22.41 -7.40
N VAL A 64 2.75 22.81 -6.54
CA VAL A 64 2.62 24.07 -5.78
C VAL A 64 2.53 25.27 -6.71
N GLU A 65 3.35 25.34 -7.76
CA GLU A 65 3.31 26.42 -8.76
C GLU A 65 2.00 26.50 -9.55
N ASN A 66 1.23 25.41 -9.62
CA ASN A 66 -0.08 25.38 -10.28
C ASN A 66 -1.25 25.41 -9.27
N GLY A 67 -0.97 25.68 -7.99
CA GLY A 67 -2.00 25.83 -6.95
C GLY A 67 -2.54 24.51 -6.38
N VAL A 68 -1.81 23.41 -6.56
CA VAL A 68 -2.12 22.11 -5.94
C VAL A 68 -1.26 21.95 -4.70
N HIS A 69 -1.88 21.81 -3.53
CA HIS A 69 -1.20 21.58 -2.26
C HIS A 69 -0.47 20.23 -2.29
N ALA A 70 0.85 20.24 -2.05
CA ALA A 70 1.64 19.03 -2.17
C ALA A 70 1.81 18.34 -0.81
N ILE A 71 1.59 17.03 -0.80
CA ILE A 71 1.66 16.20 0.40
C ILE A 71 2.73 15.12 0.17
N GLY A 72 3.78 15.10 0.97
CA GLY A 72 4.75 13.99 0.92
C GLY A 72 4.28 12.84 1.78
N ARG A 73 4.47 11.61 1.29
CA ARG A 73 4.08 10.40 2.02
C ARG A 73 5.26 9.53 2.42
N TYR A 74 5.15 8.94 3.60
CA TYR A 74 5.97 7.83 4.06
C TYR A 74 5.05 6.72 4.56
N GLY A 75 4.81 5.75 3.70
CA GLY A 75 3.85 4.67 3.94
C GLY A 75 4.44 3.29 3.71
N SER A 76 3.59 2.27 3.81
CA SER A 76 4.01 0.89 3.51
C SER A 76 4.26 0.65 2.02
N VAL A 77 3.69 1.45 1.12
CA VAL A 77 3.83 1.24 -0.33
C VAL A 77 4.92 2.12 -0.94
N ARG A 78 5.04 3.37 -0.49
CA ARG A 78 5.97 4.35 -1.07
C ARG A 78 6.54 5.29 -0.01
N ASP A 79 7.79 5.67 -0.20
CA ASP A 79 8.52 6.70 0.53
C ASP A 79 8.88 7.82 -0.45
N ASP A 80 8.28 8.99 -0.28
CA ASP A 80 8.53 10.20 -1.07
C ASP A 80 9.26 11.29 -0.26
N VAL A 81 9.78 10.95 0.93
CA VAL A 81 10.35 11.93 1.84
C VAL A 81 11.60 12.58 1.27
N GLU A 82 12.45 11.82 0.57
CA GLU A 82 13.64 12.38 -0.10
C GLU A 82 13.24 13.47 -1.11
N ALA A 83 12.20 13.23 -1.92
CA ALA A 83 11.71 14.20 -2.90
C ALA A 83 11.13 15.45 -2.22
N LEU A 84 10.37 15.28 -1.13
CA LEU A 84 9.79 16.38 -0.36
C LEU A 84 10.88 17.22 0.32
N ALA A 85 11.85 16.58 0.96
CA ALA A 85 12.96 17.24 1.63
C ALA A 85 13.84 18.00 0.64
N GLU A 86 14.14 17.42 -0.53
CA GLU A 86 14.85 18.13 -1.60
C GLU A 86 14.06 19.36 -2.06
N ALA A 87 12.74 19.26 -2.24
CA ALA A 87 11.92 20.41 -2.64
C ALA A 87 11.96 21.53 -1.59
N ALA A 88 11.82 21.18 -0.31
CA ALA A 88 11.83 22.12 0.81
C ALA A 88 13.19 22.80 0.99
N THR A 89 14.28 22.02 0.94
CA THR A 89 15.64 22.55 1.15
C THR A 89 16.16 23.36 -0.04
N ASP A 90 15.62 23.14 -1.24
CA ASP A 90 15.90 23.94 -2.44
C ASP A 90 14.73 24.93 -2.72
N GLY A 91 14.34 25.66 -1.68
CA GLY A 91 13.64 26.95 -1.78
C GLY A 91 12.13 26.92 -1.77
N LEU A 92 11.48 25.74 -1.76
CA LEU A 92 10.03 25.65 -1.58
C LEU A 92 9.67 25.84 -0.10
N SER A 93 8.71 26.71 0.18
CA SER A 93 8.31 26.99 1.56
C SER A 93 7.64 25.76 2.21
N PRO A 94 8.09 25.34 3.41
CA PRO A 94 7.38 24.33 4.21
C PRO A 94 5.93 24.65 4.54
N ALA A 95 5.51 25.92 4.40
CA ALA A 95 4.12 26.32 4.56
C ALA A 95 3.21 25.88 3.39
N GLU A 96 3.79 25.36 2.30
CA GLU A 96 3.09 24.85 1.11
C GLU A 96 3.07 23.32 1.05
N LEU A 97 3.58 22.66 2.10
CA LEU A 97 3.83 21.22 2.15
C LEU A 97 3.16 20.59 3.37
N SER A 98 2.54 19.43 3.18
CA SER A 98 2.07 18.60 4.29
C SER A 98 2.65 17.20 4.25
N LEU A 99 2.55 16.51 5.38
CA LEU A 99 3.00 15.13 5.54
C LEU A 99 1.80 14.21 5.67
N SER A 100 1.93 13.00 5.15
CA SER A 100 0.96 11.92 5.29
C SER A 100 1.69 10.57 5.36
N THR A 101 1.01 9.56 5.85
CA THR A 101 1.45 8.17 5.68
C THR A 101 0.84 7.52 4.45
N ASP A 102 -0.23 8.11 3.92
CA ASP A 102 -1.16 7.43 3.00
C ASP A 102 -1.61 6.08 3.62
N GLY A 103 -1.21 4.94 3.05
CA GLY A 103 -1.48 3.63 3.63
C GLY A 103 -0.32 3.07 4.46
N MET A 104 -0.61 2.67 5.70
CA MET A 104 0.29 1.90 6.57
C MET A 104 -0.30 0.53 6.87
N TRP A 105 0.49 -0.51 6.62
CA TRP A 105 0.18 -1.87 7.02
C TRP A 105 0.43 -2.05 8.51
N PRO A 106 -0.35 -2.89 9.19
CA PRO A 106 -0.30 -3.03 10.65
C PRO A 106 1.09 -3.30 11.21
N ARG A 107 1.88 -4.17 10.57
CA ARG A 107 3.26 -4.48 10.98
C ARG A 107 4.14 -3.22 11.00
N LYS A 108 4.14 -2.43 9.93
CA LYS A 108 4.93 -1.19 9.83
C LYS A 108 4.46 -0.15 10.85
N LEU A 109 3.15 -0.05 11.08
CA LEU A 109 2.58 0.85 12.08
C LEU A 109 3.03 0.48 13.50
N VAL A 110 3.07 -0.81 13.83
CA VAL A 110 3.52 -1.31 15.15
C VAL A 110 5.02 -1.11 15.33
N ASP A 111 5.80 -1.41 14.30
CA ASP A 111 7.27 -1.44 14.41
C ASP A 111 7.90 -0.05 14.33
N GLU A 112 7.32 0.86 13.53
CA GLU A 112 7.91 2.16 13.24
C GLU A 112 7.12 3.31 13.89
N GLY A 113 5.79 3.35 13.72
CA GLY A 113 4.94 4.46 14.14
C GLY A 113 4.10 5.02 12.99
N HIS A 114 3.59 6.25 13.12
CA HIS A 114 2.68 6.88 12.15
C HIS A 114 3.24 8.22 11.62
N VAL A 115 2.54 9.34 11.84
CA VAL A 115 2.96 10.66 11.33
C VAL A 115 4.22 11.18 12.03
N ASP A 116 4.44 10.77 13.27
CA ASP A 116 5.66 10.99 14.05
C ASP A 116 6.92 10.50 13.31
N VAL A 117 6.87 9.29 12.73
CA VAL A 117 7.96 8.74 11.92
C VAL A 117 8.18 9.54 10.63
N VAL A 118 7.10 10.04 10.02
CA VAL A 118 7.22 10.88 8.81
C VAL A 118 7.93 12.19 9.15
N VAL A 119 7.65 12.79 10.31
CA VAL A 119 8.38 13.97 10.80
C VAL A 119 9.85 13.64 11.02
N GLU A 120 10.16 12.54 11.71
CA GLU A 120 11.55 12.11 11.95
C GLU A 120 12.31 11.89 10.63
N ARG A 121 11.71 11.16 9.69
CA ARG A 121 12.30 10.90 8.37
C ARG A 121 12.58 12.18 7.59
N VAL A 122 11.68 13.16 7.66
CA VAL A 122 11.86 14.48 7.01
C VAL A 122 13.01 15.25 7.65
N VAL A 123 13.19 15.14 8.96
CA VAL A 123 14.33 15.74 9.69
C VAL A 123 15.64 15.07 9.30
N GLU A 124 15.68 13.74 9.18
CA GLU A 124 16.86 13.00 8.72
C GLU A 124 17.33 13.42 7.33
N GLU A 125 16.40 13.79 6.44
CA GLU A 125 16.67 14.29 5.09
C GLU A 125 17.05 15.79 5.06
N GLY A 126 17.16 16.44 6.23
CA GLY A 126 17.77 17.76 6.39
C GLY A 126 16.80 18.94 6.51
N VAL A 127 15.49 18.69 6.64
CA VAL A 127 14.51 19.73 7.00
C VAL A 127 14.58 19.98 8.51
N SER A 128 14.48 21.24 8.96
CA SER A 128 14.54 21.51 10.40
C SER A 128 13.29 20.98 11.13
N LEU A 129 13.44 20.50 12.37
CA LEU A 129 12.31 20.01 13.17
C LEU A 129 11.13 21.01 13.25
N PRO A 130 11.34 22.33 13.48
CA PRO A 130 10.24 23.29 13.47
C PRO A 130 9.47 23.37 12.14
N GLU A 131 10.16 23.17 11.01
CA GLU A 131 9.54 23.14 9.68
C GLU A 131 8.81 21.83 9.44
N ALA A 132 9.40 20.69 9.81
CA ALA A 132 8.75 19.38 9.72
C ALA A 132 7.48 19.32 10.59
N LEU A 133 7.53 19.82 11.83
CA LEU A 133 6.36 19.94 12.70
C LEU A 133 5.30 20.86 12.10
N ARG A 134 5.70 21.97 11.46
CA ARG A 134 4.76 22.85 10.75
C ARG A 134 4.05 22.11 9.61
N MET A 135 4.78 21.32 8.82
CA MET A 135 4.20 20.49 7.74
C MET A 135 3.22 19.42 8.28
N ALA A 136 3.40 18.94 9.51
CA ALA A 136 2.52 17.97 10.15
C ALA A 136 1.34 18.59 10.93
N THR A 137 1.39 19.88 11.26
CA THR A 137 0.39 20.52 12.16
C THR A 137 -0.27 21.74 11.53
N LEU A 138 0.43 22.88 11.50
CA LEU A 138 -0.12 24.17 11.08
C LEU A 138 -0.50 24.21 9.61
N THR A 139 0.34 23.64 8.73
CA THR A 139 0.08 23.65 7.29
C THR A 139 -1.19 22.85 6.94
N PRO A 140 -1.36 21.58 7.35
CA PRO A 140 -2.58 20.83 7.05
C PRO A 140 -3.82 21.44 7.72
N ALA A 141 -3.69 21.95 8.95
CA ALA A 141 -4.82 22.64 9.61
C ALA A 141 -5.32 23.84 8.78
N ARG A 142 -4.41 24.65 8.25
CA ARG A 142 -4.77 25.78 7.37
C ARG A 142 -5.34 25.32 6.03
N HIS A 143 -4.75 24.29 5.42
CA HIS A 143 -5.22 23.75 4.14
C HIS A 143 -6.68 23.26 4.25
N TYR A 144 -7.01 22.55 5.32
CA TYR A 144 -8.36 22.02 5.55
C TYR A 144 -9.32 22.99 6.27
N GLY A 145 -8.92 24.24 6.51
CA GLY A 145 -9.77 25.26 7.16
C GLY A 145 -10.09 24.98 8.62
N LEU A 146 -9.21 24.27 9.33
CA LEU A 146 -9.32 23.95 10.75
C LEU A 146 -8.66 25.06 11.57
N ASP A 147 -9.35 26.19 11.68
CA ASP A 147 -8.86 27.42 12.33
C ASP A 147 -8.62 27.27 13.85
N ASP A 148 -9.17 26.21 14.46
CA ASP A 148 -9.12 25.94 15.89
C ASP A 148 -7.98 25.01 16.32
N ARG A 149 -7.09 24.58 15.41
CA ARG A 149 -6.00 23.64 15.72
C ARG A 149 -4.75 23.84 14.87
N GLY A 150 -3.73 22.98 15.07
CA GLY A 150 -2.44 23.06 14.37
C GLY A 150 -1.49 24.15 14.87
N SER A 151 -1.86 24.88 15.93
CA SER A 151 -0.97 25.83 16.61
C SER A 151 -1.29 25.96 18.10
N LEU A 152 -0.27 26.27 18.90
CA LEU A 152 -0.41 26.53 20.33
C LEU A 152 -0.76 28.01 20.56
N ALA A 153 -2.07 28.32 20.57
CA ALA A 153 -2.57 29.68 20.76
C ALA A 153 -3.86 29.70 21.61
N PRO A 154 -4.09 30.75 22.43
CA PRO A 154 -5.36 30.90 23.14
C PRO A 154 -6.54 30.91 22.19
N GLY A 155 -7.55 30.09 22.47
CA GLY A 155 -8.76 29.93 21.64
C GLY A 155 -8.75 28.67 20.77
N ASN A 156 -7.61 28.02 20.59
CA ASN A 156 -7.52 26.73 19.91
C ASN A 156 -7.88 25.58 20.84
N VAL A 157 -8.28 24.45 20.25
CA VAL A 157 -8.38 23.15 20.90
C VAL A 157 -7.01 22.76 21.44
N ALA A 158 -6.99 22.26 22.67
CA ALA A 158 -5.77 21.84 23.34
C ALA A 158 -5.36 20.41 22.91
N ASP A 159 -5.08 20.25 21.62
CA ASP A 159 -4.40 19.08 21.06
C ASP A 159 -2.89 19.36 21.07
N ILE A 160 -2.17 18.72 21.99
CA ILE A 160 -0.76 19.03 22.30
C ILE A 160 0.04 17.74 22.36
N VAL A 161 1.20 17.75 21.71
CA VAL A 161 2.21 16.69 21.84
C VAL A 161 3.42 17.29 22.55
N VAL A 162 3.87 16.64 23.62
CA VAL A 162 5.12 16.97 24.31
C VAL A 162 6.17 15.96 23.86
N LEU A 163 7.30 16.49 23.40
CA LEU A 163 8.43 15.68 22.99
C LEU A 163 9.46 15.60 24.13
N GLU A 164 10.02 14.42 24.39
CA GLU A 164 11.10 14.23 25.36
C GLU A 164 12.39 14.96 24.92
N ASP A 165 13.36 15.25 25.80
CA ASP A 165 14.46 16.19 25.50
C ASP A 165 15.28 15.78 24.25
N LEU A 166 15.07 16.53 23.17
CA LEU A 166 15.50 16.18 21.82
C LEU A 166 16.89 16.71 21.43
N ARG A 167 17.62 17.32 22.35
CA ARG A 167 18.85 18.06 22.01
C ARG A 167 20.08 17.18 22.05
N THR A 168 20.84 17.18 20.95
CA THR A 168 22.23 16.73 20.97
C THR A 168 23.11 17.73 21.75
N ASP A 169 24.33 17.31 22.09
CA ASP A 169 25.37 18.19 22.68
C ASP A 169 25.67 19.43 21.80
N ASP A 170 25.35 19.37 20.51
CA ASP A 170 25.51 20.46 19.53
C ASP A 170 24.24 21.33 19.39
N GLY A 171 23.14 20.97 20.06
CA GLY A 171 21.87 21.71 20.09
C GLY A 171 20.91 21.38 18.94
N ASP A 172 21.23 20.38 18.12
CA ASP A 172 20.38 19.88 17.04
C ASP A 172 19.37 18.84 17.54
N PHE A 173 18.28 18.69 16.81
CA PHE A 173 17.20 17.74 17.11
C PHE A 173 17.45 16.42 16.36
N GLU A 174 17.59 15.30 17.06
CA GLU A 174 17.92 14.00 16.44
C GLU A 174 16.70 13.07 16.24
N THR A 175 15.70 13.09 17.13
CA THR A 175 14.57 12.16 17.08
C THR A 175 13.24 12.86 17.37
N VAL A 176 12.12 12.17 17.11
CA VAL A 176 10.78 12.60 17.54
C VAL A 176 10.27 11.60 18.58
N ASP A 177 10.54 11.87 19.86
CA ASP A 177 10.08 11.01 20.95
C ASP A 177 8.89 11.62 21.68
N VAL A 178 7.71 11.02 21.54
CA VAL A 178 6.45 11.54 22.09
C VAL A 178 6.25 11.04 23.53
N SER A 179 6.40 11.94 24.50
CA SER A 179 6.27 11.62 25.93
C SER A 179 4.89 11.91 26.49
N THR A 180 4.17 12.93 25.99
CA THR A 180 2.81 13.24 26.45
C THR A 180 1.93 13.62 25.27
N VAL A 181 0.70 13.12 25.28
CA VAL A 181 -0.35 13.53 24.33
C VAL A 181 -1.53 14.08 25.12
N VAL A 182 -1.95 15.29 24.76
CA VAL A 182 -3.17 15.94 25.23
C VAL A 182 -4.11 16.05 24.05
N THR A 183 -5.37 15.66 24.22
CA THR A 183 -6.42 15.91 23.24
C THR A 183 -7.62 16.57 23.90
N ASP A 184 -8.14 17.62 23.30
CA ASP A 184 -9.22 18.45 23.87
C ASP A 184 -8.96 18.87 25.34
N GLY A 185 -7.70 19.09 25.69
CA GLY A 185 -7.28 19.47 27.05
C GLY A 185 -7.14 18.32 28.06
N GLU A 186 -7.43 17.07 27.65
CA GLU A 186 -7.25 15.88 28.47
C GLU A 186 -5.95 15.16 28.12
N VAL A 187 -5.15 14.84 29.14
CA VAL A 187 -3.94 14.01 28.96
C VAL A 187 -4.40 12.58 28.68
N VAL A 188 -4.03 12.04 27.52
CA VAL A 188 -4.38 10.68 27.05
C VAL A 188 -3.19 9.73 26.98
N LEU A 189 -1.97 10.29 26.95
CA LEU A 189 -0.70 9.57 27.09
C LEU A 189 0.19 10.37 28.04
N ASP A 190 0.77 9.72 29.05
CA ASP A 190 1.77 10.32 29.94
C ASP A 190 2.93 9.35 30.16
N THR A 191 4.13 9.74 29.75
CA THR A 191 5.38 9.00 29.98
C THR A 191 5.25 7.53 29.56
N HIS A 192 4.81 7.30 28.31
CA HIS A 192 4.54 6.00 27.69
C HIS A 192 3.38 5.19 28.29
N ASP A 193 2.71 5.68 29.34
CA ASP A 193 1.50 5.06 29.86
C ASP A 193 0.27 5.65 29.17
N LEU A 194 -0.45 4.79 28.43
CA LEU A 194 -1.74 5.13 27.87
C LEU A 194 -2.76 5.28 28.99
N THR A 195 -3.29 6.48 29.19
CA THR A 195 -4.20 6.80 30.31
C THR A 195 -5.67 6.58 29.97
N VAL A 196 -5.98 6.37 28.69
CA VAL A 196 -7.32 6.07 28.16
C VAL A 196 -7.27 4.88 27.23
N SER A 197 -8.29 4.02 27.22
CA SER A 197 -8.37 2.94 26.23
C SER A 197 -8.88 3.47 24.88
N PRO A 198 -8.45 2.90 23.74
CA PRO A 198 -9.05 3.20 22.44
C PRO A 198 -10.56 2.96 22.48
N ARG A 199 -11.32 3.85 21.83
CA ARG A 199 -12.77 3.70 21.76
C ARG A 199 -13.10 2.49 20.89
N VAL A 200 -13.84 1.53 21.45
CA VAL A 200 -14.48 0.48 20.66
C VAL A 200 -15.72 1.09 20.03
N HIS A 201 -15.75 1.13 18.70
CA HIS A 201 -16.92 1.58 17.96
C HIS A 201 -17.77 0.37 17.56
N GLU A 202 -19.05 0.40 17.93
CA GLU A 202 -20.02 -0.56 17.41
C GLU A 202 -20.52 -0.06 16.06
N TYR A 203 -20.21 -0.80 15.00
CA TYR A 203 -20.69 -0.48 13.66
C TYR A 203 -22.14 -0.99 13.47
N PRO A 204 -22.92 -0.37 12.57
CA PRO A 204 -24.25 -0.89 12.21
C PRO A 204 -24.16 -2.33 11.65
N ASP A 205 -25.17 -3.16 11.92
CA ASP A 205 -25.21 -4.57 11.45
C ASP A 205 -25.00 -4.71 9.93
N GLU A 206 -25.40 -3.71 9.15
CA GLU A 206 -25.28 -3.65 7.68
C GLU A 206 -23.83 -3.69 7.16
N VAL A 207 -22.82 -3.36 7.99
CA VAL A 207 -21.41 -3.46 7.56
C VAL A 207 -20.86 -4.88 7.68
N TYR A 208 -21.56 -5.77 8.40
CA TYR A 208 -21.15 -7.16 8.59
C TYR A 208 -21.86 -8.09 7.59
N GLY A 209 -21.34 -9.31 7.41
CA GLY A 209 -21.97 -10.29 6.51
C GLY A 209 -21.95 -9.87 5.03
N THR A 210 -20.98 -9.03 4.64
CA THR A 210 -20.87 -8.46 3.28
C THR A 210 -20.09 -9.35 2.31
N VAL A 211 -19.92 -10.63 2.63
CA VAL A 211 -19.13 -11.59 1.86
C VAL A 211 -19.92 -12.88 1.69
N SER A 212 -20.12 -13.29 0.45
CA SER A 212 -20.87 -14.49 0.07
C SER A 212 -19.93 -15.59 -0.41
N PRO A 213 -20.23 -16.88 -0.12
CA PRO A 213 -19.52 -17.99 -0.72
C PRO A 213 -19.76 -18.05 -2.23
N LEU A 214 -18.87 -18.72 -2.97
CA LEU A 214 -19.05 -18.92 -4.41
C LEU A 214 -20.16 -19.95 -4.69
N ALA A 215 -20.94 -19.71 -5.74
CA ALA A 215 -21.83 -20.72 -6.28
C ALA A 215 -21.03 -21.84 -6.96
N ALA A 216 -21.61 -23.04 -7.02
CA ALA A 216 -20.99 -24.16 -7.73
C ALA A 216 -20.81 -23.82 -9.22
N GLY A 217 -19.63 -24.10 -9.77
CA GLY A 217 -19.28 -23.81 -11.17
C GLY A 217 -18.90 -22.35 -11.45
N THR A 218 -18.85 -21.47 -10.44
CA THR A 218 -18.38 -20.08 -10.64
C THR A 218 -16.96 -20.00 -11.20
N LEU A 219 -16.09 -20.96 -10.85
CA LEU A 219 -14.67 -21.00 -11.27
C LEU A 219 -14.43 -21.73 -12.61
N SER A 220 -15.48 -22.29 -13.20
CA SER A 220 -15.40 -23.01 -14.47
C SER A 220 -15.04 -22.07 -15.62
N VAL A 221 -14.04 -22.44 -16.41
CA VAL A 221 -13.67 -21.74 -17.65
C VAL A 221 -13.79 -22.73 -18.81
N PRO A 222 -14.80 -22.60 -19.69
CA PRO A 222 -14.96 -23.50 -20.83
C PRO A 222 -13.74 -23.51 -21.76
N ALA A 223 -13.37 -24.67 -22.29
CA ALA A 223 -12.26 -24.80 -23.23
C ALA A 223 -12.45 -24.01 -24.54
N ASP A 224 -13.70 -23.70 -24.92
CA ASP A 224 -14.03 -22.87 -26.08
C ASP A 224 -13.90 -21.35 -25.81
N ALA A 225 -13.51 -20.95 -24.60
CA ALA A 225 -13.07 -19.59 -24.29
C ALA A 225 -11.66 -19.27 -24.83
N ALA A 226 -10.88 -20.31 -25.19
CA ALA A 226 -9.57 -20.16 -25.82
C ALA A 226 -9.67 -19.81 -27.31
N ASP A 227 -8.66 -19.11 -27.82
CA ASP A 227 -8.46 -18.89 -29.24
C ASP A 227 -8.17 -20.23 -29.97
N GLU A 228 -8.19 -20.23 -31.32
CA GLU A 228 -7.99 -21.44 -32.14
C GLU A 228 -6.66 -22.17 -31.89
N ASP A 229 -5.65 -21.46 -31.40
CA ASP A 229 -4.33 -22.01 -31.03
C ASP A 229 -4.26 -22.52 -29.58
N GLY A 230 -5.40 -22.54 -28.87
CA GLY A 230 -5.53 -23.06 -27.49
C GLY A 230 -5.10 -22.07 -26.42
N SER A 231 -4.91 -20.81 -26.78
CA SER A 231 -4.40 -19.80 -25.85
C SER A 231 -5.46 -18.80 -25.40
N VAL A 232 -5.19 -18.15 -24.26
CA VAL A 232 -6.02 -17.10 -23.67
C VAL A 232 -5.16 -15.93 -23.23
N ARG A 233 -5.80 -14.77 -23.11
CA ARG A 233 -5.26 -13.59 -22.42
C ARG A 233 -5.16 -13.86 -20.93
N ALA A 234 -4.05 -13.43 -20.33
CA ALA A 234 -3.81 -13.51 -18.90
C ALA A 234 -3.16 -12.23 -18.37
N LEU A 235 -3.32 -12.02 -17.06
CA LEU A 235 -2.53 -11.05 -16.31
C LEU A 235 -1.12 -11.58 -16.14
N ASP A 236 -0.13 -10.71 -16.27
CA ASP A 236 1.27 -10.99 -15.94
C ASP A 236 1.73 -10.03 -14.84
N HIS A 237 1.86 -10.53 -13.62
CA HIS A 237 2.41 -9.76 -12.52
C HIS A 237 3.90 -9.55 -12.72
N GLN A 238 4.37 -8.31 -12.60
CA GLN A 238 5.78 -7.99 -12.76
C GLN A 238 6.44 -7.69 -11.42
N GLN A 239 6.14 -6.52 -10.85
CA GLN A 239 6.69 -6.07 -9.59
C GLN A 239 5.79 -5.00 -8.98
N GLY A 240 5.63 -5.02 -7.66
CA GLY A 240 4.81 -4.06 -6.93
C GLY A 240 3.37 -4.03 -7.46
N LEU A 241 2.96 -2.91 -8.06
CA LEU A 241 1.60 -2.71 -8.60
C LEU A 241 1.49 -2.97 -10.10
N ILE A 242 2.61 -3.30 -10.76
CA ILE A 242 2.70 -3.37 -12.22
C ILE A 242 2.20 -4.73 -12.69
N THR A 243 1.19 -4.68 -13.55
CA THR A 243 0.67 -5.84 -14.29
C THR A 243 0.68 -5.52 -15.79
N THR A 244 1.00 -6.53 -16.58
CA THR A 244 0.94 -6.48 -18.05
C THR A 244 -0.01 -7.53 -18.58
N GLU A 245 -0.24 -7.48 -19.88
CA GLU A 245 -0.90 -8.56 -20.61
C GLU A 245 0.14 -9.59 -21.06
N THR A 246 -0.23 -10.86 -20.97
CA THR A 246 0.46 -11.95 -21.66
C THR A 246 -0.56 -12.91 -22.31
N ARG A 247 -0.06 -13.89 -23.07
CA ARG A 247 -0.87 -14.99 -23.57
C ARG A 247 -0.30 -16.33 -23.12
N VAL A 248 -1.18 -17.20 -22.67
CA VAL A 248 -0.87 -18.50 -22.07
C VAL A 248 -1.74 -19.57 -22.72
N ALA A 249 -1.34 -20.84 -22.65
CA ALA A 249 -2.11 -21.97 -23.14
C ALA A 249 -2.43 -22.90 -21.96
N PRO A 250 -3.51 -22.63 -21.19
CA PRO A 250 -3.88 -23.45 -20.05
C PRO A 250 -4.20 -24.88 -20.49
N PRO A 251 -3.88 -25.90 -19.68
CA PRO A 251 -4.31 -27.27 -19.96
C PRO A 251 -5.84 -27.35 -20.02
N ALA A 252 -6.33 -28.08 -21.01
CA ALA A 252 -7.75 -28.32 -21.23
C ALA A 252 -8.10 -29.77 -20.88
N GLU A 253 -8.87 -29.96 -19.80
CA GLU A 253 -9.30 -31.27 -19.31
C GLU A 253 -10.81 -31.25 -19.03
N ASP A 254 -11.51 -32.31 -19.43
CA ASP A 254 -12.97 -32.44 -19.30
C ASP A 254 -13.80 -31.27 -19.87
N GLY A 255 -13.24 -30.56 -20.85
CA GLY A 255 -13.89 -29.42 -21.52
C GLY A 255 -13.72 -28.09 -20.80
N GLU A 256 -12.85 -28.02 -19.79
CA GLU A 256 -12.54 -26.81 -19.02
C GLU A 256 -11.04 -26.51 -19.04
N LEU A 257 -10.69 -25.23 -18.88
CA LEU A 257 -9.32 -24.75 -18.75
C LEU A 257 -8.91 -24.68 -17.27
N HIS A 258 -7.72 -25.20 -16.98
CA HIS A 258 -7.20 -25.32 -15.61
C HIS A 258 -5.91 -24.51 -15.42
N ALA A 259 -5.56 -24.26 -14.16
CA ALA A 259 -4.26 -23.72 -13.80
C ALA A 259 -3.14 -24.72 -14.15
N ASP A 260 -1.91 -24.21 -14.29
CA ASP A 260 -0.70 -25.01 -14.52
C ASP A 260 0.45 -24.44 -13.70
N PRO A 261 0.64 -24.93 -12.45
CA PRO A 261 1.68 -24.42 -11.56
C PRO A 261 3.10 -24.59 -12.12
N ASP A 262 3.36 -25.66 -12.88
CA ASP A 262 4.67 -25.91 -13.52
C ASP A 262 5.00 -24.82 -14.56
N ALA A 263 3.98 -24.10 -15.07
CA ALA A 263 4.10 -22.99 -15.99
C ALA A 263 3.90 -21.61 -15.34
N ASP A 264 3.86 -21.52 -14.00
CA ASP A 264 3.49 -20.31 -13.25
C ASP A 264 2.16 -19.73 -13.74
N LEU A 265 1.16 -20.59 -13.85
CA LEU A 265 -0.17 -20.23 -14.33
C LEU A 265 -1.22 -20.52 -13.26
N ALA A 266 -1.62 -19.48 -12.50
CA ALA A 266 -2.72 -19.56 -11.57
C ALA A 266 -4.05 -19.21 -12.26
N LYS A 267 -5.15 -19.82 -11.81
CA LYS A 267 -6.49 -19.32 -12.08
C LYS A 267 -6.76 -18.17 -11.11
N VAL A 268 -7.41 -17.11 -11.57
CA VAL A 268 -7.80 -15.95 -10.75
C VAL A 268 -9.24 -15.57 -11.04
N ALA A 269 -10.02 -15.25 -10.01
CA ALA A 269 -11.38 -14.77 -10.14
C ALA A 269 -11.61 -13.51 -9.31
N LEU A 270 -12.42 -12.61 -9.83
CA LEU A 270 -13.03 -11.51 -9.08
C LEU A 270 -14.54 -11.67 -9.13
N VAL A 271 -15.16 -11.78 -7.97
CA VAL A 271 -16.59 -12.05 -7.82
C VAL A 271 -17.22 -10.99 -6.93
N ASP A 272 -18.42 -10.53 -7.27
CA ASP A 272 -19.18 -9.72 -6.33
C ASP A 272 -19.37 -10.49 -5.02
N ARG A 273 -19.03 -9.84 -3.91
CA ARG A 273 -19.06 -10.46 -2.59
C ARG A 273 -20.36 -10.19 -1.84
N HIS A 274 -21.09 -9.13 -2.20
CA HIS A 274 -22.21 -8.67 -1.37
C HIS A 274 -23.48 -9.49 -1.65
N PRO A 275 -24.17 -10.01 -0.61
CA PRO A 275 -25.33 -10.90 -0.80
C PRO A 275 -26.50 -10.24 -1.55
N ASP A 276 -26.65 -8.93 -1.39
CA ASP A 276 -27.71 -8.13 -2.06
C ASP A 276 -27.26 -7.48 -3.38
N ALA A 277 -26.07 -7.80 -3.90
CA ALA A 277 -25.57 -7.25 -5.15
C ALA A 277 -25.18 -8.37 -6.13
N ASP A 278 -25.23 -8.03 -7.42
CA ASP A 278 -24.77 -8.91 -8.49
C ASP A 278 -24.07 -8.06 -9.57
N ARG A 279 -22.88 -7.54 -9.24
CA ARG A 279 -21.99 -6.90 -10.23
C ARG A 279 -21.35 -7.91 -11.19
N GLY A 280 -21.57 -9.20 -10.96
CA GLY A 280 -21.06 -10.31 -11.76
C GLY A 280 -19.79 -10.94 -11.22
N SER A 281 -19.23 -11.84 -12.03
CA SER A 281 -18.01 -12.58 -11.75
C SER A 281 -17.19 -12.71 -13.03
N PHE A 282 -15.87 -12.55 -12.91
CA PHE A 282 -14.95 -12.86 -14.00
C PHE A 282 -13.86 -13.80 -13.50
N VAL A 283 -13.60 -14.83 -14.30
CA VAL A 283 -12.54 -15.82 -14.06
C VAL A 283 -11.57 -15.75 -15.23
N GLY A 284 -10.28 -15.73 -14.92
CA GLY A 284 -9.23 -15.82 -15.90
C GLY A 284 -7.95 -16.36 -15.29
N PHE A 285 -6.82 -15.95 -15.86
CA PHE A 285 -5.51 -16.48 -15.54
C PHE A 285 -4.52 -15.38 -15.15
N LEU A 286 -3.54 -15.77 -14.34
CA LEU A 286 -2.49 -14.92 -13.79
C LEU A 286 -1.15 -15.68 -13.85
N THR A 287 -0.13 -15.01 -14.38
CA THR A 287 1.28 -15.40 -14.27
C THR A 287 2.04 -14.42 -13.38
N GLY A 288 3.24 -14.80 -12.95
CA GLY A 288 4.11 -13.99 -12.10
C GLY A 288 3.72 -13.99 -10.62
N LEU A 289 2.79 -14.88 -10.21
CA LEU A 289 2.47 -15.07 -8.80
C LEU A 289 3.38 -16.12 -8.15
N GLY A 290 3.80 -17.15 -8.90
CA GLY A 290 4.70 -18.22 -8.44
C GLY A 290 4.04 -19.32 -7.61
N LEU A 291 2.71 -19.36 -7.53
CA LEU A 291 2.02 -20.30 -6.64
C LEU A 291 2.16 -21.75 -7.15
N ASP A 292 2.86 -22.60 -6.37
CA ASP A 292 3.11 -24.01 -6.67
C ASP A 292 1.88 -24.90 -6.34
N GLU A 293 1.16 -24.57 -5.26
CA GLU A 293 -0.01 -25.32 -4.79
C GLU A 293 -0.98 -24.44 -3.99
N GLY A 294 -2.18 -24.92 -3.74
CA GLY A 294 -3.17 -24.23 -2.91
C GLY A 294 -3.85 -23.04 -3.59
N ALA A 295 -4.48 -22.20 -2.76
CA ALA A 295 -5.20 -21.00 -3.16
C ALA A 295 -5.18 -19.92 -2.07
N VAL A 296 -5.42 -18.69 -2.49
CA VAL A 296 -5.59 -17.51 -1.62
C VAL A 296 -6.82 -16.72 -2.03
N ALA A 297 -7.61 -16.30 -1.05
CA ALA A 297 -8.75 -15.40 -1.24
C ALA A 297 -8.60 -14.13 -0.37
N THR A 298 -9.04 -12.99 -0.90
CA THR A 298 -9.13 -11.74 -0.16
C THR A 298 -10.29 -10.86 -0.61
N THR A 299 -10.81 -10.08 0.34
CA THR A 299 -11.76 -8.98 0.07
C THR A 299 -11.11 -7.60 0.17
N THR A 300 -9.81 -7.54 0.47
CA THR A 300 -9.05 -6.28 0.67
C THR A 300 -8.46 -5.73 -0.64
N THR A 301 -9.25 -5.75 -1.72
CA THR A 301 -8.85 -5.38 -3.08
C THR A 301 -8.92 -3.87 -3.33
N TRP A 302 -8.09 -3.34 -4.23
CA TRP A 302 -8.08 -1.93 -4.64
C TRP A 302 -8.44 -1.81 -6.12
N GLU A 303 -9.41 -1.03 -6.59
CA GLU A 303 -10.54 -0.41 -5.87
C GLU A 303 -11.85 -1.19 -6.08
N ALA A 304 -11.84 -2.22 -6.95
CA ALA A 304 -13.02 -3.03 -7.20
C ALA A 304 -13.29 -3.94 -5.99
N ALA A 305 -14.13 -3.44 -5.07
CA ALA A 305 -14.49 -4.12 -3.83
C ALA A 305 -15.30 -5.40 -4.10
N GLY A 306 -14.61 -6.53 -4.27
CA GLY A 306 -15.16 -7.87 -4.49
C GLY A 306 -14.34 -8.92 -3.72
N THR A 307 -14.66 -10.19 -3.92
CA THR A 307 -13.80 -11.28 -3.48
C THR A 307 -12.87 -11.64 -4.63
N LEU A 308 -11.57 -11.41 -4.43
CA LEU A 308 -10.53 -11.91 -5.31
C LEU A 308 -10.05 -13.26 -4.78
N VAL A 309 -9.96 -14.26 -5.64
CA VAL A 309 -9.36 -15.56 -5.32
C VAL A 309 -8.41 -15.96 -6.43
N ALA A 310 -7.22 -16.43 -6.07
CA ALA A 310 -6.23 -16.98 -6.98
C ALA A 310 -5.80 -18.36 -6.48
N GLY A 311 -5.58 -19.32 -7.36
CA GLY A 311 -5.20 -20.66 -6.95
C GLY A 311 -4.78 -21.56 -8.09
N THR A 312 -4.21 -22.70 -7.69
CA THR A 312 -3.75 -23.78 -8.56
C THR A 312 -4.83 -24.82 -8.84
N ASN A 313 -5.92 -24.81 -8.07
CA ASN A 313 -7.04 -25.71 -8.24
C ASN A 313 -8.35 -25.10 -7.68
N ASP A 314 -9.47 -25.46 -8.29
CA ASP A 314 -10.78 -24.88 -7.96
C ASP A 314 -11.29 -25.28 -6.56
N ALA A 315 -10.86 -26.44 -6.04
CA ALA A 315 -11.30 -26.94 -4.74
C ALA A 315 -10.76 -26.09 -3.58
N ASP A 316 -9.48 -25.76 -3.60
CA ASP A 316 -8.87 -24.87 -2.61
C ASP A 316 -9.36 -23.44 -2.76
N MET A 317 -9.58 -22.96 -4.00
CA MET A 317 -10.17 -21.65 -4.24
C MET A 317 -11.59 -21.54 -3.66
N GLN A 318 -12.43 -22.57 -3.86
CA GLN A 318 -13.78 -22.65 -3.30
C GLN A 318 -13.73 -22.65 -1.76
N THR A 319 -12.80 -23.41 -1.18
CA THR A 319 -12.62 -23.52 0.27
C THR A 319 -12.14 -22.19 0.86
N ALA A 320 -11.21 -21.50 0.21
CA ALA A 320 -10.68 -20.21 0.64
C ALA A 320 -11.79 -19.15 0.69
N VAL A 321 -12.65 -19.08 -0.34
CA VAL A 321 -13.76 -18.11 -0.36
C VAL A 321 -14.86 -18.49 0.65
N ALA A 322 -15.13 -19.78 0.85
CA ALA A 322 -16.08 -20.21 1.87
C ALA A 322 -15.62 -19.79 3.28
N HIS A 323 -14.34 -20.04 3.61
CA HIS A 323 -13.75 -19.58 4.88
C HIS A 323 -13.79 -18.06 5.01
N LEU A 324 -13.48 -17.33 3.93
CA LEU A 324 -13.52 -15.87 3.91
C LEU A 324 -14.93 -15.32 4.20
N ALA A 325 -15.98 -15.99 3.73
CA ALA A 325 -17.36 -15.66 4.04
C ALA A 325 -17.68 -15.90 5.53
N GLU A 326 -17.15 -16.97 6.13
CA GLU A 326 -17.28 -17.26 7.58
C GLU A 326 -16.58 -16.18 8.44
N LEU A 327 -15.42 -15.70 8.01
CA LEU A 327 -14.69 -14.59 8.65
C LEU A 327 -15.38 -13.23 8.47
N GLY A 328 -16.28 -13.10 7.50
CA GLY A 328 -16.88 -11.83 7.10
C GLY A 328 -15.95 -10.95 6.27
N GLY A 329 -14.89 -11.50 5.70
CA GLY A 329 -13.87 -10.81 4.89
C GLY A 329 -12.46 -10.89 5.47
N GLY A 330 -11.48 -10.35 4.73
CA GLY A 330 -10.06 -10.35 5.09
C GLY A 330 -9.20 -11.15 4.12
N TRP A 331 -8.45 -12.12 4.64
CA TRP A 331 -7.59 -13.04 3.88
C TRP A 331 -7.77 -14.48 4.33
N ALA A 332 -7.69 -15.41 3.39
CA ALA A 332 -7.64 -16.85 3.66
C ALA A 332 -6.68 -17.52 2.68
N VAL A 333 -5.79 -18.37 3.19
CA VAL A 333 -4.86 -19.20 2.42
C VAL A 333 -5.19 -20.66 2.71
N VAL A 334 -5.37 -21.45 1.66
CA VAL A 334 -5.77 -22.87 1.72
C VAL A 334 -4.78 -23.70 0.93
N ALA A 335 -4.43 -24.88 1.46
CA ALA A 335 -3.70 -25.90 0.73
C ALA A 335 -4.26 -27.28 1.12
N ASP A 336 -4.44 -28.16 0.13
CA ASP A 336 -4.98 -29.52 0.34
C ASP A 336 -6.35 -29.54 1.05
N GLY A 337 -7.18 -28.52 0.84
CA GLY A 337 -8.48 -28.35 1.47
C GLY A 337 -8.45 -27.84 2.92
N ASP A 338 -7.28 -27.61 3.49
CA ASP A 338 -7.11 -27.09 4.85
C ASP A 338 -6.74 -25.59 4.83
N VAL A 339 -7.35 -24.81 5.71
CA VAL A 339 -6.96 -23.41 5.94
C VAL A 339 -5.62 -23.38 6.66
N VAL A 340 -4.58 -22.86 5.99
CA VAL A 340 -3.22 -22.80 6.53
C VAL A 340 -2.87 -21.46 7.16
N ALA A 341 -3.56 -20.38 6.76
CA ALA A 341 -3.47 -19.06 7.38
C ALA A 341 -4.71 -18.21 7.05
N ASP A 342 -5.07 -17.29 7.94
CA ASP A 342 -6.09 -16.27 7.68
C ASP A 342 -5.82 -14.97 8.44
N ALA A 343 -6.46 -13.89 7.97
CA ALA A 343 -6.47 -12.60 8.65
C ALA A 343 -7.87 -11.97 8.53
N PRO A 344 -8.70 -12.02 9.60
CA PRO A 344 -10.09 -11.61 9.52
C PRO A 344 -10.27 -10.09 9.42
N ALA A 345 -11.18 -9.68 8.53
CA ALA A 345 -11.59 -8.29 8.34
C ALA A 345 -13.11 -8.14 8.24
N PRO A 346 -13.87 -8.46 9.32
CA PRO A 346 -15.33 -8.59 9.27
C PRO A 346 -16.06 -7.26 9.06
N VAL A 347 -15.43 -6.13 9.40
CA VAL A 347 -16.08 -4.81 9.30
C VAL A 347 -16.00 -4.36 7.85
N GLY A 348 -17.15 -4.35 7.17
CA GLY A 348 -17.27 -4.01 5.76
C GLY A 348 -16.58 -5.01 4.83
N GLY A 349 -16.10 -6.16 5.34
CA GLY A 349 -15.22 -7.06 4.60
C GLY A 349 -13.84 -6.47 4.31
N PHE A 350 -13.40 -5.46 5.07
CA PHE A 350 -12.16 -4.72 4.77
C PHE A 350 -11.35 -4.36 6.02
N CYS A 351 -12.01 -4.01 7.13
CA CYS A 351 -11.34 -3.64 8.38
C CYS A 351 -11.35 -4.79 9.39
N SER A 352 -10.21 -5.01 10.05
CA SER A 352 -10.12 -5.95 11.16
C SER A 352 -10.82 -5.41 12.41
N ALA A 353 -11.35 -6.34 13.22
CA ALA A 353 -11.84 -6.05 14.56
C ALA A 353 -10.81 -6.42 15.65
N LEU A 354 -9.64 -6.94 15.26
CA LEU A 354 -8.54 -7.23 16.15
C LEU A 354 -7.79 -5.94 16.53
N ASP A 355 -6.97 -6.01 17.58
CA ASP A 355 -5.99 -4.95 17.81
C ASP A 355 -4.90 -4.98 16.72
N VAL A 356 -4.14 -3.88 16.61
CA VAL A 356 -3.18 -3.70 15.52
C VAL A 356 -2.04 -4.74 15.59
N GLN A 357 -1.65 -5.17 16.79
CA GLN A 357 -0.60 -6.16 17.01
C GLN A 357 -1.03 -7.54 16.52
N ASP A 358 -2.24 -7.95 16.83
CA ASP A 358 -2.80 -9.24 16.40
C ASP A 358 -3.18 -9.21 14.92
N THR A 359 -3.65 -8.07 14.40
CA THR A 359 -3.83 -7.87 12.95
C THR A 359 -2.50 -8.03 12.21
N ALA A 360 -1.41 -7.44 12.73
CA ALA A 360 -0.07 -7.58 12.15
C ALA A 360 0.39 -9.05 12.12
N LYS A 361 0.24 -9.78 13.23
CA LYS A 361 0.60 -11.21 13.28
C LYS A 361 -0.22 -12.05 12.29
N ALA A 362 -1.50 -11.77 12.15
CA ALA A 362 -2.37 -12.49 11.23
C ALA A 362 -1.98 -12.24 9.76
N MET A 363 -1.70 -10.99 9.40
CA MET A 363 -1.23 -10.64 8.06
C MET A 363 0.16 -11.23 7.76
N ASP A 364 1.08 -11.24 8.73
CA ASP A 364 2.38 -11.90 8.56
C ASP A 364 2.23 -13.40 8.34
N ALA A 365 1.30 -14.06 9.05
CA ALA A 365 1.03 -15.48 8.85
C ALA A 365 0.49 -15.77 7.44
N VAL A 366 -0.32 -14.87 6.88
CA VAL A 366 -0.79 -14.94 5.48
C VAL A 366 0.38 -14.79 4.50
N ASP A 367 1.25 -13.80 4.70
CA ASP A 367 2.42 -13.56 3.84
C ASP A 367 3.39 -14.76 3.90
N GLU A 368 3.69 -15.27 5.09
CA GLU A 368 4.49 -16.47 5.29
C GLU A 368 3.88 -17.71 4.64
N ALA A 369 2.56 -17.88 4.71
CA ALA A 369 1.87 -18.99 4.07
C ALA A 369 1.98 -18.89 2.54
N LEU A 370 1.76 -17.71 1.97
CA LEU A 370 1.93 -17.47 0.53
C LEU A 370 3.34 -17.82 0.06
N SER A 371 4.37 -17.36 0.78
CA SER A 371 5.76 -17.72 0.44
C SER A 371 6.04 -19.22 0.55
N ARG A 372 5.42 -19.91 1.51
CA ARG A 372 5.57 -21.38 1.66
C ARG A 372 4.92 -22.15 0.51
N LEU A 373 3.83 -21.62 -0.05
CA LEU A 373 3.13 -22.20 -1.21
C LEU A 373 3.74 -21.80 -2.56
N GLY A 374 4.90 -21.14 -2.56
CA GLY A 374 5.67 -20.81 -3.77
C GLY A 374 5.60 -19.36 -4.22
N ALA A 375 4.76 -18.51 -3.61
CA ALA A 375 4.56 -17.16 -4.12
C ALA A 375 5.89 -16.36 -4.24
N ASP A 376 6.20 -15.94 -5.47
CA ASP A 376 7.46 -15.32 -5.87
C ASP A 376 7.57 -13.80 -5.62
N PRO A 377 6.48 -13.01 -5.70
CA PRO A 377 6.58 -11.57 -5.49
C PRO A 377 7.20 -11.24 -4.12
N GLU A 378 8.04 -10.21 -4.05
CA GLU A 378 8.59 -9.72 -2.77
C GLU A 378 7.49 -9.34 -1.76
N ARG A 379 6.29 -8.99 -2.28
CA ARG A 379 5.12 -8.60 -1.50
C ARG A 379 3.86 -9.23 -2.11
N PRO A 380 3.60 -10.53 -1.87
CA PRO A 380 2.53 -11.27 -2.55
C PRO A 380 1.14 -10.74 -2.20
N MET A 381 0.92 -10.33 -0.95
CA MET A 381 -0.34 -9.68 -0.57
C MET A 381 -0.57 -8.38 -1.37
N LEU A 382 0.45 -7.53 -1.53
CA LEU A 382 0.33 -6.28 -2.31
C LEU A 382 0.06 -6.57 -3.79
N ALA A 383 0.70 -7.59 -4.35
CA ALA A 383 0.45 -8.03 -5.72
C ALA A 383 -1.03 -8.36 -5.92
N LEU A 384 -1.60 -9.20 -5.04
CA LEU A 384 -3.00 -9.63 -5.09
C LEU A 384 -3.99 -8.47 -4.89
N GLN A 385 -3.76 -7.59 -3.91
CA GLN A 385 -4.63 -6.43 -3.65
C GLN A 385 -4.73 -5.49 -4.86
N THR A 386 -3.67 -5.41 -5.66
CA THR A 386 -3.54 -4.42 -6.73
C THR A 386 -3.89 -4.98 -8.11
N LEU A 387 -4.28 -6.25 -8.21
CA LEU A 387 -4.76 -6.86 -9.46
C LEU A 387 -6.01 -6.16 -10.00
N THR A 388 -6.82 -5.58 -9.12
CA THR A 388 -8.05 -4.87 -9.48
C THR A 388 -7.88 -3.36 -9.63
N PHE A 389 -6.65 -2.84 -9.49
CA PHE A 389 -6.43 -1.39 -9.32
C PHE A 389 -6.27 -0.67 -10.65
N THR A 390 -7.37 -0.13 -11.17
CA THR A 390 -7.41 0.58 -12.46
C THR A 390 -6.74 1.95 -12.45
N GLY A 391 -6.20 2.40 -11.30
CA GLY A 391 -5.40 3.62 -11.19
C GLY A 391 -3.98 3.49 -11.77
N VAL A 392 -3.50 2.25 -11.97
CA VAL A 392 -2.17 1.98 -12.57
C VAL A 392 -2.35 1.47 -14.00
N PRO A 393 -1.64 2.03 -15.00
CA PRO A 393 -1.69 1.55 -16.37
C PRO A 393 -1.29 0.08 -16.49
N GLY A 394 -2.01 -0.65 -17.33
CA GLY A 394 -1.81 -2.07 -17.55
C GLY A 394 -3.13 -2.81 -17.62
N LEU A 395 -3.04 -4.14 -17.63
CA LEU A 395 -4.20 -5.03 -17.56
C LEU A 395 -4.60 -5.23 -16.10
N LYS A 396 -5.88 -5.07 -15.76
CA LYS A 396 -6.42 -5.21 -14.39
C LYS A 396 -7.70 -6.03 -14.37
N LEU A 397 -7.98 -6.70 -13.26
CA LEU A 397 -9.16 -7.56 -13.11
C LEU A 397 -10.40 -6.74 -12.73
N THR A 398 -11.53 -6.98 -13.38
CA THR A 398 -12.84 -6.39 -13.06
C THR A 398 -13.93 -7.47 -13.12
N PHE A 399 -15.14 -7.17 -12.62
CA PHE A 399 -16.26 -8.12 -12.68
C PHE A 399 -16.70 -8.48 -14.11
N GLY A 400 -16.36 -7.64 -15.11
CA GLY A 400 -16.76 -7.83 -16.50
C GLY A 400 -15.66 -8.34 -17.44
N GLY A 401 -14.47 -8.61 -16.93
CA GLY A 401 -13.30 -8.94 -17.73
C GLY A 401 -12.02 -8.26 -17.25
N TYR A 402 -11.01 -8.29 -18.09
CA TYR A 402 -9.80 -7.50 -17.87
C TYR A 402 -9.99 -6.07 -18.36
N ALA A 403 -9.77 -5.08 -17.50
CA ALA A 403 -9.62 -3.70 -17.92
C ALA A 403 -8.23 -3.47 -18.52
N ASP A 404 -8.16 -3.17 -19.81
CA ASP A 404 -6.98 -2.53 -20.39
C ASP A 404 -7.08 -1.03 -20.11
N VAL A 405 -6.36 -0.58 -19.08
CA VAL A 405 -6.38 0.81 -18.62
C VAL A 405 -5.80 1.76 -19.67
N THR A 406 -4.89 1.27 -20.51
CA THR A 406 -4.23 2.09 -21.54
C THR A 406 -5.17 2.33 -22.71
N GLU A 407 -5.82 1.28 -23.19
CA GLU A 407 -6.77 1.33 -24.31
C GLU A 407 -8.19 1.73 -23.88
N ARG A 408 -8.44 1.82 -22.56
CA ARG A 408 -9.74 2.15 -21.94
C ARG A 408 -10.86 1.20 -22.39
N ALA A 409 -10.53 -0.08 -22.42
CA ALA A 409 -11.44 -1.15 -22.85
C ALA A 409 -11.55 -2.23 -21.77
N VAL A 410 -12.64 -3.00 -21.82
CA VAL A 410 -12.79 -4.26 -21.09
C VAL A 410 -12.68 -5.38 -22.11
N VAL A 411 -11.74 -6.30 -21.89
CA VAL A 411 -11.42 -7.42 -22.78
C VAL A 411 -11.61 -8.75 -22.05
N GLY A 412 -11.99 -9.79 -22.79
CA GLY A 412 -12.16 -11.14 -22.26
C GLY A 412 -10.88 -11.99 -22.35
N LEU A 413 -11.08 -13.30 -22.22
CA LEU A 413 -10.03 -14.31 -22.38
C LEU A 413 -9.57 -14.46 -23.84
N ALA A 414 -10.49 -14.32 -24.79
CA ALA A 414 -10.18 -14.41 -26.22
C ALA A 414 -9.50 -13.14 -26.75
N SER A 415 -8.89 -13.27 -27.93
CA SER A 415 -8.22 -12.14 -28.60
C SER A 415 -9.17 -11.18 -29.35
N GLN A 416 -10.47 -11.51 -29.46
CA GLN A 416 -11.44 -10.80 -30.31
C GLN A 416 -12.08 -9.56 -29.70
#